data_AF-A0AAV5VXV3-F1
#
_entry.id   AF-A0AAV5VXV3-F1
#
_cell.length_a   1.000
_cell.length_b   1.000
_cell.length_c   1.000
_cell.angle_alpha   90.00
_cell.angle_beta   90.00
_cell.angle_gamma   90.00
#
_symmetry.space_group_name_H-M   'P 1'
#
loop_
_entity.id
_entity.type
_entity.pdbx_description
1 polymer ?
#
loop_
_entity_poly.entity_id
_entity_poly.type
_entity_poly.pdbx_seq_one_letter_code
_entity_poly.pdbx_strand_id
1 'polypeptide(L)'
;MTLRPGLSLLRLLSPQELIEAFLKNRERAVDFARLLSAFYLDFPLLLPSDETQRMPTLFAWSELSAQDASAFASFDRSEFAARLPTCYSPKLPAVVLARAGYVLEAILYADHFADRRSTVMLRMYGDINYGLTLTKQYCSDLVSDTLSRSINALVGSPTLHYESGLQRIEENVVQSLLELDIVTNEPYILRLETQIMNKMEFLFAQLSVTVREEHLLPRAPLYCKRQFVDSETTSEEEVIHLKLHAYLRLLVHSLVKTNRLDDELASSLSVLTQYDYVFQNATPQLQSTVCSNLTRLILLVLRLIYRDEFSAHSKKNNDRSTKTVEKYKALLTDDEKESDLKPFERFFAIANEQDASHIRLFSEWLHSRVATSTMQKLQPYGRTTREIWHEHIIGSLSSQHAQQPLSTPRGGDANDCKWFLNYTGEEIKVDAIRFRQMRFVSDCWTAYQSSAEGGLITLRLHLTAADLCVPRGVR
;
A
#
# COMPACT_ATOMS: atom_id res chain seq x y z
N MET A 1 29.74 37.92 31.13
CA MET A 1 29.63 36.91 30.05
C MET A 1 28.24 37.04 29.45
N THR A 2 28.11 37.80 28.37
CA THR A 2 26.88 37.88 27.58
C THR A 2 26.76 36.55 26.82
N LEU A 3 25.75 35.75 27.17
CA LEU A 3 25.40 34.53 26.43
C LEU A 3 25.13 34.94 24.98
N ARG A 4 25.81 34.29 24.02
CA ARG A 4 25.44 34.41 22.61
C ARG A 4 23.96 33.99 22.48
N PRO A 5 23.09 34.81 21.87
CA PRO A 5 21.70 34.43 21.66
C PRO A 5 21.62 33.13 20.82
N GLY A 6 20.70 32.23 21.19
CA GLY A 6 20.57 30.89 20.61
C GLY A 6 21.23 29.77 21.42
N LEU A 7 22.15 30.09 22.35
CA LEU A 7 22.73 29.11 23.28
C LEU A 7 21.70 28.55 24.27
N SER A 8 20.56 29.20 24.44
CA SER A 8 19.52 28.72 25.35
C SER A 8 18.81 27.47 24.83
N LEU A 9 18.72 27.26 23.51
CA LEU A 9 18.22 25.99 22.95
C LEU A 9 19.20 24.86 23.23
N LEU A 10 20.51 25.13 23.20
CA LEU A 10 21.53 24.12 23.51
C LEU A 10 21.54 23.71 25.00
N ARG A 11 20.89 24.47 25.89
CA ARG A 11 20.65 24.02 27.27
C ARG A 11 19.75 22.78 27.30
N LEU A 12 18.81 22.69 26.36
CA LEU A 12 17.87 21.55 26.25
C LEU A 12 18.56 20.25 25.81
N LEU A 13 19.89 20.27 25.58
CA LEU A 13 20.71 19.06 25.58
C LEU A 13 20.82 18.43 26.99
N SER A 14 20.32 19.08 28.04
CA SER A 14 20.02 18.45 29.32
C SER A 14 18.60 17.85 29.29
N PRO A 15 18.43 16.53 29.54
CA PRO A 15 17.11 15.89 29.60
C PRO A 15 16.15 16.57 30.58
N GLN A 16 16.67 17.03 31.73
CA GLN A 16 15.87 17.73 32.74
C GLN A 16 15.38 19.09 32.21
N GLU A 17 16.24 19.85 31.54
CA GLU A 17 15.86 21.14 30.97
C GLU A 17 14.83 20.97 29.84
N LEU A 18 14.90 19.88 29.05
CA LEU A 18 13.88 19.58 28.04
C LEU A 18 12.52 19.27 28.67
N ILE A 19 12.47 18.47 29.74
CA ILE A 19 11.22 18.19 30.48
C ILE A 19 10.63 19.49 31.02
N GLU A 20 11.46 20.31 31.68
CA GLU A 20 11.01 21.58 32.24
C GLU A 20 10.50 22.54 31.17
N ALA A 21 11.19 22.62 30.03
CA ALA A 21 10.73 23.40 28.90
C ALA A 21 9.40 22.86 28.37
N PHE A 22 9.23 21.56 28.20
CA PHE A 22 7.96 21.00 27.71
C PHE A 22 6.78 21.34 28.62
N LEU A 23 6.99 21.31 29.94
CA LEU A 23 5.96 21.59 30.95
C LEU A 23 5.66 23.09 31.10
N LYS A 24 6.68 23.96 31.05
CA LYS A 24 6.55 25.40 31.37
C LYS A 24 6.51 26.30 30.14
N ASN A 25 7.16 25.90 29.04
CA ASN A 25 7.29 26.65 27.79
C ASN A 25 7.37 25.69 26.60
N ARG A 26 6.23 25.05 26.29
CA ARG A 26 6.10 23.98 25.30
C ARG A 26 6.65 24.36 23.93
N GLU A 27 6.47 25.61 23.54
CA GLU A 27 7.01 26.18 22.30
C GLU A 27 8.53 26.08 22.19
N ARG A 28 9.25 26.26 23.29
CA ARG A 28 10.71 26.12 23.32
C ARG A 28 11.16 24.66 23.18
N ALA A 29 10.40 23.71 23.72
CA ALA A 29 10.65 22.29 23.49
C ALA A 29 10.38 21.89 22.02
N VAL A 30 9.38 22.51 21.39
CA VAL A 30 9.10 22.33 19.94
C VAL A 30 10.25 22.87 19.09
N ASP A 31 10.76 24.07 19.39
CA ASP A 31 11.91 24.63 18.67
C ASP A 31 13.16 23.74 18.80
N PHE A 32 13.39 23.17 19.99
CA PHE A 32 14.45 22.20 20.17
C PHE A 32 14.20 20.89 19.41
N ALA A 33 12.95 20.40 19.37
CA ALA A 33 12.60 19.21 18.59
C ALA A 33 12.81 19.45 17.09
N ARG A 34 12.58 20.66 16.58
CA ARG A 34 12.88 21.04 15.19
C ARG A 34 14.39 21.04 14.92
N LEU A 35 15.19 21.60 15.82
CA LEU A 35 16.66 21.53 15.75
C LEU A 35 17.16 20.08 15.75
N LEU A 36 16.62 19.25 16.63
CA LEU A 36 16.97 17.83 16.72
C LEU A 36 16.50 17.04 15.48
N SER A 37 15.35 17.41 14.91
CA SER A 37 14.89 16.86 13.63
C SER A 37 15.86 17.19 12.51
N ALA A 38 16.26 18.46 12.38
CA ALA A 38 17.26 18.90 11.40
C ALA A 38 18.59 18.16 11.57
N PHE A 39 18.98 17.83 12.80
CA PHE A 39 20.13 16.98 13.05
C PHE A 39 19.97 15.59 12.42
N TYR A 40 18.87 14.88 12.69
CA TYR A 40 18.68 13.53 12.15
C TYR A 40 18.34 13.47 10.67
N LEU A 41 17.76 14.53 10.09
CA LEU A 41 17.45 14.63 8.65
C LEU A 41 18.63 15.13 7.81
N ASP A 42 19.77 15.40 8.44
CA ASP A 42 20.94 16.02 7.83
C ASP A 42 20.68 17.42 7.21
N PHE A 43 19.72 18.15 7.75
CA PHE A 43 19.47 19.55 7.37
C PHE A 43 20.46 20.50 8.05
N PRO A 44 20.68 21.72 7.51
CA PRO A 44 21.52 22.72 8.16
C PRO A 44 21.08 22.97 9.61
N LEU A 45 22.03 22.92 10.55
CA LEU A 45 21.75 23.23 11.95
C LEU A 45 21.80 24.74 12.14
N LEU A 46 20.65 25.29 12.49
CA LEU A 46 20.44 26.71 12.65
C LEU A 46 20.09 27.02 14.10
N LEU A 47 20.69 28.06 14.67
CA LEU A 47 20.34 28.60 15.97
C LEU A 47 19.80 30.02 15.81
N PRO A 48 18.75 30.40 16.54
CA PRO A 48 18.17 31.72 16.43
C PRO A 48 19.16 32.76 16.95
N SER A 49 19.31 33.87 16.22
CA SER A 49 20.20 34.97 16.61
C SER A 49 19.60 35.85 17.69
N ASP A 50 18.33 35.65 18.07
CA ASP A 50 17.65 36.25 19.21
C ASP A 50 16.83 35.18 19.97
N GLU A 51 16.81 35.28 21.28
CA GLU A 51 16.06 34.39 22.19
C GLU A 51 14.54 34.49 22.02
N THR A 52 14.06 35.61 21.46
CA THR A 52 12.63 35.81 21.16
C THR A 52 12.22 35.19 19.83
N GLN A 53 13.19 34.83 18.99
CA GLN A 53 12.94 34.34 17.64
C GLN A 53 12.66 32.83 17.64
N ARG A 54 11.58 32.45 16.96
CA ARG A 54 11.15 31.05 16.81
C ARG A 54 11.94 30.35 15.72
N MET A 55 12.14 29.04 15.89
CA MET A 55 12.68 28.19 14.82
C MET A 55 11.65 28.05 13.69
N PRO A 56 12.09 28.02 12.42
CA PRO A 56 11.20 27.76 11.29
C PRO A 56 10.58 26.36 11.45
N THR A 57 9.36 26.20 10.95
CA THR A 57 8.74 24.86 10.90
C THR A 57 9.56 23.93 10.03
N LEU A 58 9.43 22.61 10.23
CA LEU A 58 10.13 21.65 9.39
C LEU A 58 9.75 21.75 7.90
N PHE A 59 8.53 22.22 7.59
CA PHE A 59 8.08 22.51 6.22
C PHE A 59 8.90 23.63 5.57
N ALA A 60 9.16 24.70 6.32
CA ALA A 60 9.91 25.84 5.84
C ALA A 60 11.43 25.59 5.79
N TRP A 61 11.93 24.57 6.50
CA TRP A 61 13.37 24.35 6.69
C TRP A 61 14.11 24.06 5.37
N SER A 62 13.50 23.30 4.47
CA SER A 62 14.07 23.00 3.14
C SER A 62 13.96 24.17 2.16
N GLU A 63 13.12 25.16 2.46
CA GLU A 63 12.78 26.28 1.58
C GLU A 63 13.34 27.62 2.09
N LEU A 64 14.17 27.60 3.15
CA LEU A 64 14.75 28.81 3.73
C LEU A 64 15.53 29.59 2.67
N SER A 65 15.04 30.79 2.37
CA SER A 65 15.75 31.71 1.49
C SER A 65 17.05 32.19 2.16
N ALA A 66 18.02 32.64 1.37
CA ALA A 66 19.26 33.21 1.90
C ALA A 66 19.00 34.41 2.84
N GLN A 67 17.89 35.12 2.64
CA GLN A 67 17.49 36.25 3.46
C GLN A 67 16.90 35.79 4.80
N ASP A 68 16.08 34.74 4.81
CA ASP A 68 15.52 34.16 6.05
C ASP A 68 16.59 33.45 6.87
N ALA A 69 17.56 32.81 6.19
CA ALA A 69 18.70 32.17 6.83
C ALA A 69 19.61 33.16 7.57
N SER A 70 19.64 34.45 7.16
CA SER A 70 20.48 35.48 7.80
C SER A 70 20.09 35.79 9.25
N ALA A 71 18.88 35.43 9.66
CA ALA A 71 18.42 35.56 11.03
C ALA A 71 18.88 34.41 11.94
N PHE A 72 19.55 33.39 11.37
CA PHE A 72 20.04 32.24 12.11
C PHE A 72 21.56 32.09 11.98
N ALA A 73 22.21 31.73 13.07
CA ALA A 73 23.62 31.34 13.06
C ALA A 73 23.72 29.84 12.73
N SER A 74 24.60 29.48 11.79
CA SER A 74 24.92 28.06 11.58
C SER A 74 25.66 27.49 12.79
N PHE A 75 25.35 26.25 13.13
CA PHE A 75 25.99 25.53 14.23
C PHE A 75 26.70 24.28 13.72
N ASP A 76 27.87 23.98 14.30
CA ASP A 76 28.64 22.82 13.87
C ASP A 76 27.96 21.51 14.28
N ARG A 77 27.78 20.63 13.30
CA ARG A 77 27.13 19.33 13.50
C ARG A 77 27.96 18.41 14.40
N SER A 78 29.29 18.45 14.29
CA SER A 78 30.18 17.61 15.09
C SER A 78 30.15 18.03 16.56
N GLU A 79 30.12 19.34 16.82
CA GLU A 79 29.94 19.90 18.16
C GLU A 79 28.56 19.52 18.74
N PHE A 80 27.49 19.59 17.94
CA PHE A 80 26.15 19.18 18.39
C PHE A 80 26.12 17.70 18.74
N ALA A 81 26.66 16.84 17.87
CA ALA A 81 26.71 15.40 18.08
C ALA A 81 27.51 15.03 19.35
N ALA A 82 28.63 15.70 19.60
CA ALA A 82 29.46 15.47 20.79
C ALA A 82 28.75 15.81 22.11
N ARG A 83 27.73 16.67 22.06
CA ARG A 83 26.96 17.11 23.23
C ARG A 83 25.59 16.43 23.34
N LEU A 84 25.22 15.60 22.37
CA LEU A 84 23.90 14.96 22.32
C LEU A 84 23.80 13.85 23.38
N PRO A 85 22.81 13.90 24.29
CA PRO A 85 22.60 12.82 25.24
C PRO A 85 22.30 11.49 24.54
N THR A 86 22.79 10.39 25.10
CA THR A 86 22.51 9.04 24.59
C THR A 86 21.01 8.69 24.60
N CYS A 87 20.23 9.31 25.50
CA CYS A 87 18.79 9.11 25.59
C CYS A 87 17.97 9.91 24.55
N TYR A 88 18.63 10.78 23.76
CA TYR A 88 18.00 11.50 22.66
C TYR A 88 18.18 10.64 21.41
N SER A 89 17.17 9.81 21.13
CA SER A 89 17.15 8.97 19.94
C SER A 89 16.38 9.66 18.80
N PRO A 90 16.51 9.18 17.55
CA PRO A 90 15.72 9.68 16.41
C PRO A 90 14.21 9.66 16.63
N LYS A 91 13.72 8.87 17.58
CA LYS A 91 12.31 8.82 17.97
C LYS A 91 11.84 10.08 18.70
N LEU A 92 12.72 10.72 19.49
CA LEU A 92 12.37 11.80 20.41
C LEU A 92 11.71 13.01 19.73
N PRO A 93 12.20 13.53 18.59
CA PRO A 93 11.56 14.67 17.92
C PRO A 93 10.10 14.40 17.57
N ALA A 94 9.79 13.24 17.01
CA ALA A 94 8.43 12.86 16.66
C ALA A 94 7.51 12.83 17.89
N VAL A 95 8.00 12.28 19.01
CA VAL A 95 7.27 12.24 20.29
C VAL A 95 7.02 13.66 20.82
N VAL A 96 8.06 14.50 20.92
CA VAL A 96 7.93 15.87 21.44
C VAL A 96 6.95 16.68 20.59
N LEU A 97 7.10 16.65 19.26
CA LEU A 97 6.23 17.37 18.33
C LEU A 97 4.78 16.89 18.43
N ALA A 98 4.52 15.57 18.39
CA ALA A 98 3.17 15.03 18.45
C ALA A 98 2.48 15.32 19.79
N ARG A 99 3.22 15.24 20.90
CA ARG A 99 2.72 15.52 22.26
C ARG A 99 2.51 17.01 22.49
N ALA A 100 3.24 17.86 21.79
CA ALA A 100 3.05 19.31 21.82
C ALA A 100 1.90 19.80 20.92
N GLY A 101 1.33 18.94 20.08
CA GLY A 101 0.24 19.29 19.16
C GLY A 101 0.68 19.54 17.70
N TYR A 102 1.98 19.45 17.42
CA TYR A 102 2.58 19.65 16.10
C TYR A 102 2.61 18.35 15.29
N VAL A 103 1.47 17.67 15.16
CA VAL A 103 1.38 16.33 14.56
C VAL A 103 1.78 16.31 13.09
N LEU A 104 1.47 17.36 12.33
CA LEU A 104 1.85 17.43 10.91
C LEU A 104 3.37 17.52 10.73
N GLU A 105 4.08 18.25 11.60
CA GLU A 105 5.55 18.29 11.59
C GLU A 105 6.14 16.94 12.04
N ALA A 106 5.54 16.29 13.04
CA ALA A 106 5.94 14.94 13.44
C ALA A 106 5.79 13.92 12.30
N ILE A 107 4.69 14.02 11.53
CA ILE A 107 4.44 13.21 10.34
C ILE A 107 5.50 13.51 9.28
N LEU A 108 5.74 14.78 8.94
CA LEU A 108 6.75 15.17 7.97
C LEU A 108 8.12 14.60 8.35
N TYR A 109 8.51 14.72 9.62
CA TYR A 109 9.75 14.15 10.12
C TYR A 109 9.79 12.62 9.93
N ALA A 110 8.73 11.91 10.35
CA ALA A 110 8.67 10.46 10.23
C ALA A 110 8.66 9.96 8.78
N ASP A 111 8.10 10.72 7.84
CA ASP A 111 8.03 10.37 6.42
C ASP A 111 9.41 10.31 5.74
N HIS A 112 10.46 10.89 6.33
CA HIS A 112 11.85 10.78 5.84
C HIS A 112 12.48 9.43 6.17
N PHE A 113 11.89 8.64 7.07
CA PHE A 113 12.40 7.36 7.52
C PHE A 113 11.69 6.21 6.82
N ALA A 114 12.41 5.13 6.59
CA ALA A 114 11.85 3.86 6.13
C ALA A 114 11.11 3.14 7.28
N ASP A 115 10.11 3.79 7.87
CA ASP A 115 9.28 3.27 8.97
C ASP A 115 7.80 3.56 8.77
N ARG A 116 7.17 2.78 7.89
CA ARG A 116 5.75 2.93 7.57
C ARG A 116 4.84 2.77 8.79
N ARG A 117 5.25 1.99 9.82
CA ARG A 117 4.45 1.81 11.03
C ARG A 117 4.34 3.11 11.81
N SER A 118 5.48 3.75 12.07
CA SER A 118 5.54 5.05 12.73
C SER A 118 4.76 6.12 11.96
N THR A 119 4.92 6.15 10.64
CA THR A 119 4.23 7.03 9.70
C THR A 119 2.70 6.88 9.74
N VAL A 120 2.18 5.64 9.70
CA VAL A 120 0.74 5.37 9.78
C VAL A 120 0.21 5.68 11.18
N MET A 121 0.95 5.32 12.23
CA MET A 121 0.50 5.60 13.60
C MET A 121 0.35 7.08 13.90
N LEU A 122 1.29 7.93 13.47
CA LEU A 122 1.18 9.38 13.66
C LEU A 122 -0.03 9.96 12.94
N ARG A 123 -0.38 9.41 11.77
CA ARG A 123 -1.60 9.77 11.04
C ARG A 123 -2.86 9.30 11.75
N MET A 124 -2.88 8.08 12.29
CA MET A 124 -3.99 7.59 13.11
C MET A 124 -4.17 8.46 14.34
N TYR A 125 -3.06 8.84 15.00
CA TYR A 125 -3.08 9.76 16.13
C TYR A 125 -3.63 11.14 15.75
N GLY A 126 -3.24 11.66 14.59
CA GLY A 126 -3.77 12.89 13.99
C GLY A 126 -5.29 12.82 13.77
N ASP A 127 -5.75 11.75 13.14
CA ASP A 127 -7.16 11.53 12.83
C ASP A 127 -8.01 11.41 14.12
N ILE A 128 -7.50 10.70 15.13
CA ILE A 128 -8.20 10.48 16.41
C ILE A 128 -8.33 11.78 17.22
N ASN A 129 -7.25 12.56 17.32
CA ASN A 129 -7.21 13.71 18.25
C ASN A 129 -7.63 15.03 17.59
N TYR A 130 -7.53 15.14 16.27
CA TYR A 130 -7.76 16.39 15.55
C TYR A 130 -8.84 16.26 14.46
N GLY A 131 -9.47 15.10 14.31
CA GLY A 131 -10.56 14.89 13.34
C GLY A 131 -10.09 14.98 11.88
N LEU A 132 -8.82 14.70 11.63
CA LEU A 132 -8.23 14.70 10.29
C LEU A 132 -8.56 13.38 9.55
N THR A 133 -8.20 13.31 8.27
CA THR A 133 -8.39 12.12 7.42
C THR A 133 -7.07 11.66 6.77
N LEU A 134 -5.97 11.80 7.48
CA LEU A 134 -4.61 11.57 7.00
C LEU A 134 -4.31 10.09 6.75
N THR A 135 -4.80 9.19 7.62
CA THR A 135 -4.54 7.75 7.50
C THR A 135 -5.14 7.20 6.22
N LYS A 136 -6.39 7.57 5.94
CA LYS A 136 -7.13 7.17 4.75
C LYS A 136 -6.44 7.64 3.47
N GLN A 137 -6.02 8.89 3.44
CA GLN A 137 -5.32 9.47 2.30
C GLN A 137 -3.99 8.75 2.06
N TYR A 138 -3.13 8.68 3.09
CA TYR A 138 -1.82 8.04 2.98
C TYR A 138 -1.89 6.58 2.54
N CYS A 139 -2.79 5.79 3.12
CA CYS A 139 -2.94 4.39 2.72
C CYS A 139 -3.47 4.25 1.28
N SER A 140 -4.29 5.19 0.80
CA SER A 140 -4.77 5.17 -0.59
C SER A 140 -3.64 5.50 -1.58
N ASP A 141 -2.80 6.48 -1.24
CA ASP A 141 -1.61 6.84 -2.03
C ASP A 141 -0.58 5.70 -2.01
N LEU A 142 -0.43 5.04 -0.86
CA LEU A 142 0.42 3.85 -0.70
C LEU A 142 0.04 2.75 -1.68
N VAL A 143 -1.26 2.48 -1.83
CA VAL A 143 -1.79 1.46 -2.74
C VAL A 143 -1.46 1.83 -4.18
N SER A 144 -1.72 3.07 -4.60
CA SER A 144 -1.48 3.53 -5.99
C SER A 144 0.00 3.51 -6.36
N ASP A 145 0.82 4.16 -5.56
CA ASP A 145 2.18 4.53 -5.95
C ASP A 145 3.19 3.43 -5.65
N THR A 146 3.01 2.72 -4.52
CA THR A 146 3.92 1.63 -4.15
C THR A 146 3.72 0.43 -5.07
N LEU A 147 2.47 0.11 -5.42
CA LEU A 147 2.17 -1.02 -6.29
C LEU A 147 2.74 -0.81 -7.69
N SER A 148 2.46 0.34 -8.30
CA SER A 148 2.93 0.68 -9.64
C SER A 148 4.47 0.67 -9.70
N ARG A 149 5.14 1.25 -8.70
CA ARG A 149 6.61 1.23 -8.60
C ARG A 149 7.16 -0.18 -8.42
N SER A 150 6.54 -1.01 -7.58
CA SER A 150 7.00 -2.38 -7.31
C SER A 150 6.88 -3.28 -8.56
N ILE A 151 5.76 -3.17 -9.29
CA ILE A 151 5.57 -3.92 -10.54
C ILE A 151 6.51 -3.42 -11.64
N ASN A 152 6.71 -2.10 -11.76
CA ASN A 152 7.66 -1.55 -12.73
C ASN A 152 9.10 -1.99 -12.44
N ALA A 153 9.52 -1.99 -11.16
CA ALA A 153 10.83 -2.48 -10.76
C ALA A 153 11.00 -3.98 -11.01
N LEU A 154 9.95 -4.78 -10.75
CA LEU A 154 9.94 -6.22 -11.04
C LEU A 154 10.13 -6.52 -12.53
N VAL A 155 9.43 -5.77 -13.40
CA VAL A 155 9.46 -5.98 -14.85
C VAL A 155 10.71 -5.37 -15.49
N GLY A 156 11.26 -4.29 -14.95
CA GLY A 156 12.46 -3.61 -15.45
C GLY A 156 13.78 -4.29 -15.10
N SER A 157 13.77 -5.36 -14.28
CA SER A 157 14.97 -6.12 -13.92
C SER A 157 15.03 -7.44 -14.72
N PRO A 158 16.08 -7.66 -15.54
CA PRO A 158 16.16 -8.85 -16.39
C PRO A 158 16.47 -10.11 -15.56
N THR A 159 15.52 -11.05 -15.61
CA THR A 159 15.61 -12.52 -15.44
C THR A 159 15.90 -13.19 -14.06
N LEU A 160 15.55 -14.49 -14.03
CA LEU A 160 15.51 -15.53 -12.97
C LEU A 160 14.60 -15.37 -11.74
N HIS A 161 14.31 -14.16 -11.27
CA HIS A 161 13.57 -13.98 -10.00
C HIS A 161 12.14 -13.42 -10.12
N TYR A 162 11.62 -13.22 -11.33
CA TYR A 162 10.27 -12.65 -11.53
C TYR A 162 9.19 -13.35 -10.71
N GLU A 163 9.14 -14.68 -10.75
CA GLU A 163 8.14 -15.48 -10.02
C GLU A 163 8.25 -15.30 -8.51
N SER A 164 9.46 -15.40 -7.97
CA SER A 164 9.70 -15.21 -6.54
C SER A 164 9.47 -13.76 -6.09
N GLY A 165 9.77 -12.78 -6.95
CA GLY A 165 9.53 -11.37 -6.68
C GLY A 165 8.04 -11.06 -6.69
N LEU A 166 7.31 -11.59 -7.67
CA LEU A 166 5.86 -11.44 -7.77
C LEU A 166 5.16 -12.09 -6.58
N GLN A 167 5.55 -13.31 -6.20
CA GLN A 167 4.98 -13.98 -5.02
C GLN A 167 5.19 -13.15 -3.74
N ARG A 168 6.37 -12.56 -3.55
CA ARG A 168 6.62 -11.67 -2.40
C ARG A 168 5.75 -10.41 -2.43
N ILE A 169 5.50 -9.84 -3.60
CA ILE A 169 4.61 -8.69 -3.77
C ILE A 169 3.17 -9.11 -3.44
N GLU A 170 2.71 -10.23 -3.99
CA GLU A 170 1.38 -10.81 -3.72
C GLU A 170 1.13 -10.99 -2.22
N GLU A 171 2.02 -11.73 -1.56
CA GLU A 171 1.88 -12.05 -0.14
C GLU A 171 1.92 -10.79 0.72
N ASN A 172 2.91 -9.91 0.53
CA ASN A 172 3.12 -8.80 1.45
C ASN A 172 2.16 -7.63 1.20
N VAL A 173 1.87 -7.28 -0.06
CA VAL A 173 0.96 -6.16 -0.37
C VAL A 173 -0.46 -6.50 0.05
N VAL A 174 -0.96 -7.66 -0.35
CA VAL A 174 -2.33 -8.08 -0.03
C VAL A 174 -2.48 -8.27 1.47
N GLN A 175 -1.54 -8.96 2.14
CA GLN A 175 -1.59 -9.14 3.60
C GLN A 175 -1.56 -7.79 4.32
N SER A 176 -0.63 -6.91 3.96
CA SER A 176 -0.47 -5.59 4.59
C SER A 176 -1.72 -4.72 4.43
N LEU A 177 -2.38 -4.74 3.27
CA LEU A 177 -3.61 -3.97 3.03
C LEU A 177 -4.84 -4.59 3.66
N LEU A 178 -4.93 -5.93 3.71
CA LEU A 178 -6.02 -6.65 4.36
C LEU A 178 -6.01 -6.38 5.87
N GLU A 179 -4.84 -6.45 6.49
CA GLU A 179 -4.65 -6.10 7.90
C GLU A 179 -5.12 -4.67 8.21
N LEU A 180 -4.75 -3.70 7.36
CA LEU A 180 -5.21 -2.32 7.52
C LEU A 180 -6.72 -2.18 7.27
N ASP A 181 -7.27 -2.84 6.25
CA ASP A 181 -8.70 -2.79 5.91
C ASP A 181 -9.55 -3.25 7.10
N ILE A 182 -9.13 -4.34 7.73
CA ILE A 182 -9.76 -4.93 8.90
C ILE A 182 -9.62 -4.02 10.12
N VAL A 183 -8.42 -3.50 10.38
CA VAL A 183 -8.12 -2.74 11.60
C VAL A 183 -8.69 -1.32 11.54
N THR A 184 -8.63 -0.64 10.40
CA THR A 184 -9.13 0.73 10.25
C THR A 184 -10.58 0.80 9.78
N ASN A 185 -11.18 -0.33 9.38
CA ASN A 185 -12.53 -0.44 8.84
C ASN A 185 -12.72 0.29 7.49
N GLU A 186 -11.63 0.50 6.73
CA GLU A 186 -11.63 1.14 5.41
C GLU A 186 -11.46 0.11 4.29
N PRO A 187 -12.15 0.24 3.15
CA PRO A 187 -12.15 -0.77 2.07
C PRO A 187 -10.88 -0.73 1.19
N TYR A 188 -9.68 -0.82 1.78
CA TYR A 188 -8.42 -0.75 1.05
C TYR A 188 -8.21 -1.92 0.09
N ILE A 189 -8.66 -3.13 0.44
CA ILE A 189 -8.54 -4.30 -0.45
C ILE A 189 -9.43 -4.14 -1.67
N LEU A 190 -10.67 -3.69 -1.48
CA LEU A 190 -11.56 -3.44 -2.62
C LEU A 190 -11.00 -2.33 -3.53
N ARG A 191 -10.42 -1.26 -2.95
CA ARG A 191 -9.75 -0.21 -3.72
C ARG A 191 -8.55 -0.73 -4.49
N LEU A 192 -7.72 -1.60 -3.89
CA LEU A 192 -6.62 -2.28 -4.56
C LEU A 192 -7.13 -3.05 -5.79
N GLU A 193 -8.17 -3.86 -5.63
CA GLU A 193 -8.73 -4.68 -6.71
C GLU A 193 -9.26 -3.82 -7.86
N THR A 194 -9.99 -2.75 -7.56
CA THR A 194 -10.47 -1.79 -8.57
C THR A 194 -9.30 -1.09 -9.27
N GLN A 195 -8.26 -0.67 -8.55
CA GLN A 195 -7.09 -0.03 -9.14
C GLN A 195 -6.32 -1.01 -10.05
N ILE A 196 -6.15 -2.25 -9.63
CA ILE A 196 -5.54 -3.31 -10.45
C ILE A 196 -6.30 -3.45 -11.77
N MET A 197 -7.63 -3.59 -11.71
CA MET A 197 -8.45 -3.71 -12.91
C MET A 197 -8.33 -2.50 -13.84
N ASN A 198 -8.40 -1.29 -13.30
CA ASN A 198 -8.27 -0.06 -14.09
C ASN A 198 -6.88 0.03 -14.76
N LYS A 199 -5.81 -0.39 -14.06
CA LYS A 199 -4.46 -0.44 -14.64
C LYS A 199 -4.34 -1.50 -15.74
N MET A 200 -4.97 -2.65 -15.57
CA MET A 200 -4.96 -3.70 -16.59
C MET A 200 -5.70 -3.27 -17.86
N GLU A 201 -6.87 -2.64 -17.73
CA GLU A 201 -7.61 -2.11 -18.88
C GLU A 201 -6.85 -1.00 -19.60
N PHE A 202 -6.21 -0.09 -18.84
CA PHE A 202 -5.34 0.94 -19.40
C PHE A 202 -4.15 0.34 -20.17
N LEU A 203 -3.48 -0.66 -19.60
CA LEU A 203 -2.38 -1.37 -20.26
C LEU A 203 -2.84 -2.08 -21.54
N PHE A 204 -4.03 -2.68 -21.53
CA PHE A 204 -4.62 -3.28 -22.73
C PHE A 204 -4.89 -2.24 -23.82
N ALA A 205 -5.41 -1.06 -23.46
CA ALA A 205 -5.66 0.02 -24.42
C ALA A 205 -4.37 0.57 -25.09
N GLN A 206 -3.21 0.38 -24.46
CA GLN A 206 -1.91 0.74 -25.04
C GLN A 206 -1.39 -0.27 -26.08
N LEU A 207 -1.94 -1.48 -26.11
CA LEU A 207 -1.50 -2.51 -27.04
C LEU A 207 -2.00 -2.24 -28.45
N SER A 208 -1.12 -2.40 -29.44
CA SER A 208 -1.51 -2.37 -30.84
C SER A 208 -2.46 -3.52 -31.17
N VAL A 209 -3.43 -3.26 -32.05
CA VAL A 209 -4.39 -4.28 -32.52
C VAL A 209 -3.66 -5.44 -33.22
N THR A 210 -2.61 -5.13 -33.99
CA THR A 210 -1.72 -6.12 -34.59
C THR A 210 -0.49 -6.33 -33.73
N VAL A 211 -0.18 -7.59 -33.44
CA VAL A 211 1.01 -8.04 -32.71
C VAL A 211 2.20 -8.07 -33.66
N ARG A 212 3.32 -7.49 -33.22
CA ARG A 212 4.55 -7.41 -34.01
C ARG A 212 5.05 -8.78 -34.44
N GLU A 213 5.73 -8.85 -35.58
CA GLU A 213 6.21 -10.12 -36.17
C GLU A 213 7.25 -10.84 -35.32
N GLU A 214 7.97 -10.09 -34.49
CA GLU A 214 8.96 -10.60 -33.52
C GLU A 214 8.35 -11.51 -32.43
N HIS A 215 7.02 -11.45 -32.23
CA HIS A 215 6.34 -12.28 -31.25
C HIS A 215 5.69 -13.51 -31.91
N LEU A 216 6.05 -14.69 -31.40
CA LEU A 216 5.42 -15.95 -31.79
C LEU A 216 3.96 -15.99 -31.32
N LEU A 217 3.05 -16.24 -32.28
CA LEU A 217 1.61 -16.41 -32.06
C LEU A 217 1.19 -17.86 -32.32
N PRO A 218 0.19 -18.40 -31.60
CA PRO A 218 -0.53 -17.77 -30.49
C PRO A 218 0.33 -17.73 -29.21
N ARG A 219 0.22 -16.65 -28.43
CA ARG A 219 0.88 -16.60 -27.12
C ARG A 219 0.17 -17.51 -26.13
N ALA A 220 0.89 -17.96 -25.11
CA ALA A 220 0.26 -18.61 -23.98
C ALA A 220 -0.74 -17.63 -23.32
N PRO A 221 -1.92 -18.11 -22.85
CA PRO A 221 -2.89 -17.26 -22.17
C PRO A 221 -2.27 -16.47 -21.02
N LEU A 222 -2.84 -15.29 -20.71
CA LEU A 222 -2.28 -14.35 -19.74
C LEU A 222 -1.99 -14.99 -18.37
N TYR A 223 -2.78 -15.97 -17.95
CA TYR A 223 -2.68 -16.65 -16.66
C TYR A 223 -1.65 -17.81 -16.61
N CYS A 224 -1.05 -18.15 -17.75
CA CYS A 224 -0.01 -19.17 -17.83
C CYS A 224 1.36 -18.61 -17.45
N LYS A 225 2.18 -19.45 -16.81
CA LYS A 225 3.57 -19.10 -16.48
C LYS A 225 4.33 -18.82 -17.77
N ARG A 226 4.90 -17.62 -17.92
CA ARG A 226 5.70 -17.27 -19.08
C ARG A 226 7.09 -17.88 -18.98
N GLN A 227 7.55 -18.48 -20.06
CA GLN A 227 8.96 -18.84 -20.23
C GLN A 227 9.67 -17.60 -20.75
N PHE A 228 10.60 -17.06 -19.96
CA PHE A 228 11.44 -15.95 -20.39
C PHE A 228 12.35 -16.46 -21.51
N VAL A 229 12.36 -15.78 -22.64
CA VAL A 229 13.42 -15.96 -23.63
C VAL A 229 14.55 -15.06 -23.16
N ASP A 230 15.77 -15.59 -23.05
CA ASP A 230 16.96 -14.83 -22.69
C ASP A 230 17.33 -13.85 -23.83
N SER A 231 16.53 -12.80 -24.02
CA SER A 231 16.89 -11.65 -24.83
C SER A 231 17.35 -10.52 -23.92
N GLU A 232 18.46 -9.86 -24.29
CA GLU A 232 19.00 -8.71 -23.56
C GLU A 232 18.04 -7.50 -23.56
N THR A 233 17.05 -7.49 -24.45
CA THR A 233 16.03 -6.45 -24.56
C THR A 233 14.63 -7.06 -24.56
N THR A 234 13.81 -6.61 -23.61
CA THR A 234 12.37 -6.95 -23.51
C THR A 234 11.60 -5.94 -24.35
N SER A 235 10.75 -6.39 -25.28
CA SER A 235 9.96 -5.45 -26.10
C SER A 235 8.94 -4.69 -25.24
N GLU A 236 8.48 -3.52 -25.70
CA GLU A 236 7.43 -2.76 -25.00
C GLU A 236 6.14 -3.58 -24.82
N GLU A 237 5.76 -4.35 -25.84
CA GLU A 237 4.60 -5.25 -25.77
C GLU A 237 4.82 -6.38 -24.76
N GLU A 238 6.05 -6.89 -24.67
CA GLU A 238 6.40 -7.90 -23.67
C GLU A 238 6.35 -7.36 -22.24
N VAL A 239 6.84 -6.14 -22.03
CA VAL A 239 6.76 -5.40 -20.76
C VAL A 239 5.30 -5.20 -20.34
N ILE A 240 4.43 -4.74 -21.25
CA ILE A 240 3.00 -4.57 -20.97
C ILE A 240 2.38 -5.91 -20.57
N HIS A 241 2.68 -6.98 -21.30
CA HIS A 241 2.15 -8.31 -21.00
C HIS A 241 2.64 -8.85 -19.64
N LEU A 242 3.90 -8.60 -19.24
CA LEU A 242 4.42 -8.96 -17.92
C LEU A 242 3.73 -8.18 -16.79
N LYS A 243 3.42 -6.90 -17.02
CA LYS A 243 2.63 -6.10 -16.08
C LYS A 243 1.21 -6.63 -15.95
N LEU A 244 0.54 -6.94 -17.07
CA LEU A 244 -0.79 -7.55 -17.08
C LEU A 244 -0.82 -8.87 -16.30
N HIS A 245 0.17 -9.74 -16.49
CA HIS A 245 0.26 -11.01 -15.74
C HIS A 245 0.46 -10.77 -14.23
N ALA A 246 1.34 -9.84 -13.85
CA ALA A 246 1.57 -9.49 -12.44
C ALA A 246 0.29 -8.97 -11.77
N TYR A 247 -0.43 -8.08 -12.45
CA TYR A 247 -1.70 -7.53 -11.97
C TYR A 247 -2.80 -8.61 -11.87
N LEU A 248 -2.93 -9.47 -12.87
CA LEU A 248 -3.88 -10.59 -12.86
C LEU A 248 -3.64 -11.48 -11.64
N ARG A 249 -2.39 -11.87 -11.39
CA ARG A 249 -2.09 -12.74 -10.25
C ARG A 249 -2.31 -12.05 -8.92
N LEU A 250 -1.98 -10.76 -8.80
CA LEU A 250 -2.23 -10.00 -7.57
C LEU A 250 -3.72 -9.88 -7.24
N LEU A 251 -4.56 -9.63 -8.25
CA LEU A 251 -6.02 -9.61 -8.09
C LEU A 251 -6.55 -10.97 -7.62
N VAL A 252 -6.12 -12.05 -8.27
CA VAL A 252 -6.54 -13.41 -7.91
C VAL A 252 -6.04 -13.77 -6.51
N HIS A 253 -4.81 -13.42 -6.16
CA HIS A 253 -4.27 -13.61 -4.82
C HIS A 253 -5.09 -12.85 -3.77
N SER A 254 -5.51 -11.62 -4.05
CA SER A 254 -6.40 -10.83 -3.19
C SER A 254 -7.73 -11.56 -2.93
N LEU A 255 -8.37 -12.07 -3.98
CA LEU A 255 -9.63 -12.80 -3.87
C LEU A 255 -9.47 -14.12 -3.10
N VAL A 256 -8.39 -14.87 -3.35
CA VAL A 256 -8.08 -16.12 -2.62
C VAL A 256 -7.80 -15.82 -1.15
N LYS A 257 -6.99 -14.79 -0.87
CA LYS A 257 -6.60 -14.42 0.50
C LYS A 257 -7.78 -13.93 1.32
N THR A 258 -8.77 -13.33 0.66
CA THR A 258 -10.02 -12.87 1.28
C THR A 258 -11.15 -13.92 1.24
N ASN A 259 -10.87 -15.15 0.81
CA ASN A 259 -11.86 -16.23 0.64
C ASN A 259 -13.08 -15.81 -0.22
N ARG A 260 -12.90 -14.86 -1.14
CA ARG A 260 -13.97 -14.34 -2.02
C ARG A 260 -13.96 -14.93 -3.42
N LEU A 261 -12.90 -15.66 -3.81
CA LEU A 261 -12.73 -16.11 -5.19
C LEU A 261 -13.89 -17.00 -5.67
N ASP A 262 -14.33 -17.97 -4.88
CA ASP A 262 -15.42 -18.87 -5.29
C ASP A 262 -16.75 -18.13 -5.44
N ASP A 263 -17.10 -17.25 -4.50
CA ASP A 263 -18.33 -16.46 -4.55
C ASP A 263 -18.34 -15.51 -5.75
N GLU A 264 -17.23 -14.82 -5.99
CA GLU A 264 -17.06 -13.93 -7.14
C GLU A 264 -17.11 -14.72 -8.46
N LEU A 265 -16.48 -15.90 -8.52
CA LEU A 265 -16.48 -16.75 -9.70
C LEU A 265 -17.87 -17.31 -9.99
N ALA A 266 -18.58 -17.80 -8.98
CA ALA A 266 -19.97 -18.25 -9.12
C ALA A 266 -20.87 -17.12 -9.61
N SER A 267 -20.71 -15.91 -9.05
CA SER A 267 -21.43 -14.71 -9.49
C SER A 267 -21.12 -14.36 -10.95
N SER A 268 -19.85 -14.29 -11.33
CA SER A 268 -19.42 -14.00 -12.70
C SER A 268 -19.92 -15.04 -13.70
N LEU A 269 -19.80 -16.34 -13.39
CA LEU A 269 -20.28 -17.41 -14.25
C LEU A 269 -21.80 -17.39 -14.38
N SER A 270 -22.54 -17.13 -13.28
CA SER A 270 -23.99 -16.96 -13.32
C SER A 270 -24.41 -15.85 -14.29
N VAL A 271 -23.66 -14.75 -14.37
CA VAL A 271 -23.93 -13.68 -15.35
C VAL A 271 -23.67 -14.18 -16.78
N LEU A 272 -22.56 -14.89 -17.01
CA LEU A 272 -22.21 -15.42 -18.34
C LEU A 272 -23.21 -16.48 -18.82
N THR A 273 -23.75 -17.31 -17.92
CA THR A 273 -24.77 -18.32 -18.27
C THR A 273 -26.09 -17.71 -18.77
N GLN A 274 -26.36 -16.43 -18.51
CA GLN A 274 -27.54 -15.74 -19.05
C GLN A 274 -27.44 -15.55 -20.56
N TYR A 275 -26.23 -15.51 -21.10
CA TYR A 275 -25.96 -15.20 -22.50
C TYR A 275 -25.60 -16.43 -23.34
N ASP A 276 -25.35 -17.58 -22.70
CA ASP A 276 -24.91 -18.78 -23.39
C ASP A 276 -26.01 -19.86 -23.45
N TYR A 277 -26.27 -20.36 -24.66
CA TYR A 277 -27.07 -21.57 -24.91
C TYR A 277 -26.32 -22.85 -24.50
N VAL A 278 -24.98 -22.83 -24.48
CA VAL A 278 -24.10 -23.97 -24.18
C VAL A 278 -23.96 -24.24 -22.67
N PHE A 279 -24.10 -23.23 -21.80
CA PHE A 279 -24.03 -23.38 -20.33
C PHE A 279 -25.37 -23.68 -19.65
N GLN A 280 -26.46 -23.97 -20.39
CA GLN A 280 -27.83 -24.14 -19.87
C GLN A 280 -28.07 -25.29 -18.88
N ASN A 281 -27.03 -26.01 -18.42
CA ASN A 281 -27.17 -27.11 -17.45
C ASN A 281 -26.87 -26.73 -15.99
N ALA A 282 -26.70 -25.46 -15.64
CA ALA A 282 -26.48 -25.05 -14.24
C ALA A 282 -27.48 -23.97 -13.79
N THR A 283 -28.49 -24.41 -13.04
CA THR A 283 -29.36 -23.67 -12.09
C THR A 283 -29.77 -22.22 -12.41
N PRO A 284 -31.07 -21.94 -12.62
CA PRO A 284 -31.57 -20.56 -12.66
C PRO A 284 -31.76 -20.06 -11.22
N GLN A 285 -31.14 -18.93 -10.88
CA GLN A 285 -31.64 -17.85 -10.00
C GLN A 285 -30.47 -17.02 -9.43
N LEU A 286 -30.03 -16.00 -10.18
CA LEU A 286 -29.49 -14.74 -9.64
C LEU A 286 -29.30 -13.76 -10.80
N GLN A 287 -30.26 -12.85 -10.96
CA GLN A 287 -30.13 -11.70 -11.87
C GLN A 287 -29.24 -10.64 -11.21
N SER A 288 -27.94 -10.91 -11.12
CA SER A 288 -26.98 -9.86 -10.78
C SER A 288 -26.77 -8.97 -12.01
N THR A 289 -27.11 -7.69 -11.89
CA THR A 289 -26.87 -6.66 -12.91
C THR A 289 -25.55 -5.93 -12.71
N VAL A 290 -24.75 -6.30 -11.70
CA VAL A 290 -23.51 -5.62 -11.33
C VAL A 290 -22.31 -6.38 -11.88
N CYS A 291 -21.51 -5.71 -12.71
CA CYS A 291 -20.26 -6.26 -13.23
C CYS A 291 -19.19 -6.28 -12.13
N SER A 292 -18.76 -7.47 -11.69
CA SER A 292 -17.67 -7.60 -10.73
C SER A 292 -16.31 -7.37 -11.39
N ASN A 293 -15.27 -7.12 -10.57
CA ASN A 293 -13.90 -7.05 -11.06
C ASN A 293 -13.47 -8.37 -11.75
N LEU A 294 -14.02 -9.51 -11.33
CA LEU A 294 -13.74 -10.80 -11.96
C LEU A 294 -14.42 -10.93 -13.34
N THR A 295 -15.65 -10.43 -13.49
CA THR A 295 -16.32 -10.38 -14.80
C THR A 295 -15.53 -9.51 -15.79
N ARG A 296 -15.05 -8.34 -15.33
CA ARG A 296 -14.15 -7.47 -16.12
C ARG A 296 -12.83 -8.18 -16.47
N LEU A 297 -12.27 -8.96 -15.55
CA LEU A 297 -11.06 -9.75 -15.79
C LEU A 297 -11.28 -10.82 -16.88
N ILE A 298 -12.40 -11.54 -16.84
CA ILE A 298 -12.75 -12.52 -17.87
C ILE A 298 -12.84 -11.84 -19.24
N LEU A 299 -13.51 -10.69 -19.32
CA LEU A 299 -13.62 -9.92 -20.55
C LEU A 299 -12.23 -9.54 -21.10
N LEU A 300 -11.34 -9.07 -20.23
CA LEU A 300 -9.99 -8.69 -20.61
C LEU A 300 -9.15 -9.87 -21.11
N VAL A 301 -9.26 -11.03 -20.47
CA VAL A 301 -8.57 -12.26 -20.91
C VAL A 301 -9.07 -12.67 -22.29
N LEU A 302 -10.38 -12.65 -22.54
CA LEU A 302 -10.95 -12.93 -23.86
C LEU A 302 -10.46 -11.92 -24.90
N ARG A 303 -10.49 -10.61 -24.59
CA ARG A 303 -9.98 -9.56 -25.48
C ARG A 303 -8.54 -9.81 -25.91
N LEU A 304 -7.67 -10.25 -24.98
CA LEU A 304 -6.28 -10.58 -25.30
C LEU A 304 -6.16 -11.82 -26.21
N ILE A 305 -6.91 -12.88 -25.93
CA ILE A 305 -6.92 -14.10 -26.75
C ILE A 305 -7.35 -13.77 -28.18
N TYR A 306 -8.50 -13.11 -28.35
CA TYR A 306 -9.02 -12.79 -29.69
C TYR A 306 -8.23 -11.71 -30.42
N ARG A 307 -7.55 -10.80 -29.71
CA ARG A 307 -6.58 -9.89 -30.31
C ARG A 307 -5.42 -10.66 -30.94
N ASP A 308 -4.88 -11.65 -30.24
CA ASP A 308 -3.77 -12.48 -30.72
C ASP A 308 -4.19 -13.34 -31.90
N GLU A 309 -5.36 -13.97 -31.83
CA GLU A 309 -5.93 -14.71 -32.96
C GLU A 309 -6.18 -13.80 -34.17
N PHE A 310 -6.76 -12.62 -33.95
CA PHE A 310 -6.97 -11.62 -35.00
C PHE A 310 -5.65 -11.28 -35.69
N SER A 311 -4.61 -10.98 -34.91
CA SER A 311 -3.29 -10.65 -35.46
C SER A 311 -2.62 -11.84 -36.17
N ALA A 312 -2.86 -13.08 -35.73
CA ALA A 312 -2.34 -14.27 -36.41
C ALA A 312 -3.06 -14.51 -37.75
N HIS A 313 -4.35 -14.23 -37.81
CA HIS A 313 -5.17 -14.40 -39.00
C HIS A 313 -5.00 -13.28 -40.03
N SER A 314 -4.80 -12.04 -39.61
CA SER A 314 -4.52 -10.91 -40.51
C SER A 314 -3.25 -11.14 -41.34
N LYS A 315 -2.30 -11.93 -40.83
CA LYS A 315 -1.07 -12.32 -41.53
C LYS A 315 -1.27 -13.44 -42.57
N LYS A 316 -2.37 -14.19 -42.50
CA LYS A 316 -2.58 -15.42 -43.30
C LYS A 316 -3.66 -15.31 -44.41
N ASN A 317 -4.30 -14.15 -44.61
CA ASN A 317 -5.32 -13.89 -45.65
C ASN A 317 -6.31 -15.06 -45.88
N ASN A 318 -7.06 -15.43 -44.85
CA ASN A 318 -7.93 -16.61 -44.87
C ASN A 318 -9.38 -16.26 -44.48
N ASP A 319 -10.39 -16.94 -45.02
CA ASP A 319 -11.83 -16.71 -44.69
C ASP A 319 -12.17 -16.90 -43.20
N ARG A 320 -11.39 -17.69 -42.46
CA ARG A 320 -11.50 -17.76 -40.98
C ARG A 320 -11.18 -16.44 -40.28
N SER A 321 -10.51 -15.52 -40.96
CA SER A 321 -10.21 -14.18 -40.42
C SER A 321 -11.49 -13.39 -40.12
N THR A 322 -12.53 -13.46 -40.96
CA THR A 322 -13.75 -12.65 -40.80
C THR A 322 -14.48 -12.96 -39.50
N LYS A 323 -14.65 -14.24 -39.16
CA LYS A 323 -15.28 -14.65 -37.89
C LYS A 323 -14.47 -14.25 -36.66
N THR A 324 -13.14 -14.38 -36.69
CA THR A 324 -12.29 -13.93 -35.58
C THR A 324 -12.33 -12.40 -35.43
N VAL A 325 -12.36 -11.65 -36.54
CA VAL A 325 -12.55 -10.20 -36.50
C VAL A 325 -13.89 -9.84 -35.85
N GLU A 326 -14.97 -10.51 -36.23
CA GLU A 326 -16.31 -10.29 -35.67
C GLU A 326 -16.32 -10.57 -34.16
N LYS A 327 -15.73 -11.69 -33.72
CA LYS A 327 -15.59 -12.03 -32.29
C LYS A 327 -14.79 -11.01 -31.50
N TYR A 328 -13.64 -10.60 -32.04
CA TYR A 328 -12.82 -9.59 -31.38
C TYR A 328 -13.57 -8.25 -31.27
N LYS A 329 -14.22 -7.80 -32.34
CA LYS A 329 -15.04 -6.58 -32.33
C LYS A 329 -16.21 -6.65 -31.36
N ALA A 330 -16.88 -7.80 -31.27
CA ALA A 330 -17.98 -8.01 -30.32
C ALA A 330 -17.55 -7.82 -28.85
N LEU A 331 -16.29 -8.13 -28.53
CA LEU A 331 -15.72 -7.94 -27.19
C LEU A 331 -15.30 -6.50 -26.90
N LEU A 332 -15.21 -5.62 -27.89
CA LEU A 332 -14.86 -4.21 -27.70
C LEU A 332 -16.11 -3.40 -27.34
N THR A 333 -15.94 -2.43 -26.45
CA THR A 333 -17.00 -1.49 -26.08
C THR A 333 -17.11 -0.43 -27.19
N ASP A 334 -18.31 -0.25 -27.76
CA ASP A 334 -18.53 0.68 -28.89
C ASP A 334 -18.98 2.07 -28.42
N ASP A 335 -19.45 2.21 -27.17
CA ASP A 335 -19.98 3.46 -26.58
C ASP A 335 -19.68 3.50 -25.06
N GLU A 336 -19.22 4.64 -24.55
CA GLU A 336 -18.98 4.87 -23.11
C GLU A 336 -20.25 4.73 -22.25
N LYS A 337 -21.44 4.83 -22.87
CA LYS A 337 -22.74 4.63 -22.21
C LYS A 337 -23.23 3.18 -22.24
N GLU A 338 -22.49 2.30 -22.90
CA GLU A 338 -22.84 0.89 -23.02
C GLU A 338 -22.64 0.17 -21.68
N SER A 339 -23.55 -0.75 -21.34
CA SER A 339 -23.37 -1.63 -20.17
C SER A 339 -22.12 -2.49 -20.34
N ASP A 340 -21.34 -2.64 -19.26
CA ASP A 340 -20.15 -3.51 -19.19
C ASP A 340 -20.44 -4.98 -19.57
N LEU A 341 -21.70 -5.41 -19.52
CA LEU A 341 -22.12 -6.77 -19.87
C LEU A 341 -22.44 -6.94 -21.36
N LYS A 342 -22.69 -5.87 -22.09
CA LYS A 342 -23.08 -5.93 -23.51
C LYS A 342 -22.02 -6.53 -24.44
N PRO A 343 -20.71 -6.38 -24.19
CA PRO A 343 -19.69 -7.12 -24.93
C PRO A 343 -19.86 -8.65 -24.82
N PHE A 344 -20.29 -9.17 -23.67
CA PHE A 344 -20.54 -10.60 -23.52
C PHE A 344 -21.76 -11.04 -24.32
N GLU A 345 -22.86 -10.28 -24.28
CA GLU A 345 -24.06 -10.56 -25.08
C GLU A 345 -23.73 -10.66 -26.58
N ARG A 346 -23.01 -9.66 -27.11
CA ARG A 346 -22.58 -9.63 -28.52
C ARG A 346 -21.65 -10.80 -28.85
N PHE A 347 -20.72 -11.13 -27.96
CA PHE A 347 -19.76 -12.20 -28.18
C PHE A 347 -20.42 -13.59 -28.15
N PHE A 348 -21.25 -13.88 -27.15
CA PHE A 348 -21.91 -15.19 -27.04
C PHE A 348 -22.93 -15.44 -28.14
N ALA A 349 -23.51 -14.40 -28.74
CA ALA A 349 -24.38 -14.55 -29.92
C ALA A 349 -23.67 -15.18 -31.13
N ILE A 350 -22.33 -15.09 -31.20
CA ILE A 350 -21.50 -15.62 -32.30
C ILE A 350 -20.45 -16.64 -31.83
N ALA A 351 -20.45 -16.96 -30.53
CA ALA A 351 -19.50 -17.89 -29.93
C ALA A 351 -19.82 -19.34 -30.29
N ASN A 352 -18.79 -20.19 -30.23
CA ASN A 352 -18.86 -21.63 -30.43
C ASN A 352 -18.26 -22.38 -29.23
N GLU A 353 -18.26 -23.71 -29.28
CA GLU A 353 -17.77 -24.56 -28.19
C GLU A 353 -16.29 -24.35 -27.84
N GLN A 354 -15.45 -24.01 -28.83
CA GLN A 354 -14.05 -23.69 -28.60
C GLN A 354 -13.89 -22.40 -27.81
N ASP A 355 -14.73 -21.40 -28.07
CA ASP A 355 -14.72 -20.13 -27.33
C ASP A 355 -15.11 -20.34 -25.85
N ALA A 356 -16.13 -21.19 -25.60
CA ALA A 356 -16.51 -21.60 -24.25
C ALA A 356 -15.40 -22.38 -23.53
N SER A 357 -14.53 -23.08 -24.27
CA SER A 357 -13.37 -23.77 -23.70
C SER A 357 -12.35 -22.81 -23.07
N HIS A 358 -12.16 -21.61 -23.63
CA HIS A 358 -11.23 -20.62 -23.06
C HIS A 358 -11.71 -20.13 -21.68
N ILE A 359 -13.01 -19.90 -21.52
CA ILE A 359 -13.62 -19.51 -20.23
C ILE A 359 -13.50 -20.66 -19.22
N ARG A 360 -13.75 -21.89 -19.66
CA ARG A 360 -13.64 -23.09 -18.82
C ARG A 360 -12.21 -23.29 -18.31
N LEU A 361 -11.21 -23.23 -19.19
CA LEU A 361 -9.80 -23.36 -18.83
C LEU A 361 -9.35 -22.26 -17.85
N PHE A 362 -9.82 -21.03 -18.03
CA PHE A 362 -9.54 -19.96 -17.09
C PHE A 362 -10.21 -20.19 -15.73
N SER A 363 -11.45 -20.68 -15.72
CA SER A 363 -12.18 -21.02 -14.48
C SER A 363 -11.54 -22.18 -13.73
N GLU A 364 -11.08 -23.22 -14.44
CA GLU A 364 -10.30 -24.32 -13.88
C GLU A 364 -8.99 -23.82 -13.27
N TRP A 365 -8.30 -22.90 -13.95
CA TRP A 365 -7.10 -22.26 -13.40
C TRP A 365 -7.42 -21.46 -12.12
N LEU A 366 -8.52 -20.71 -12.06
CA LEU A 366 -8.94 -19.99 -10.86
C LEU A 366 -9.23 -20.95 -9.69
N HIS A 367 -10.02 -22.01 -9.92
CA HIS A 367 -10.33 -23.01 -8.89
C HIS A 367 -9.08 -23.71 -8.35
N SER A 368 -8.08 -23.96 -9.20
CA SER A 368 -6.81 -24.55 -8.76
C SER A 368 -6.07 -23.71 -7.70
N ARG A 369 -6.36 -22.40 -7.61
CA ARG A 369 -5.77 -21.49 -6.61
C ARG A 369 -6.49 -21.46 -5.28
N VAL A 370 -7.75 -21.90 -5.23
CA VAL A 370 -8.52 -21.97 -3.98
C VAL A 370 -8.07 -23.15 -3.12
N ALA A 371 -7.78 -24.29 -3.76
CA ALA A 371 -7.36 -25.51 -3.09
C ALA A 371 -6.05 -25.36 -2.28
N THR A 372 -5.22 -24.36 -2.60
CA THR A 372 -3.95 -24.09 -1.93
C THR A 372 -4.06 -23.10 -0.77
N SER A 373 -5.22 -22.49 -0.52
CA SER A 373 -5.38 -21.51 0.56
C SER A 373 -5.45 -22.18 1.94
N THR A 374 -4.53 -21.84 2.84
CA THR A 374 -4.54 -22.26 4.25
C THR A 374 -5.61 -21.55 5.09
N MET A 375 -6.31 -20.54 4.55
CA MET A 375 -7.35 -19.77 5.25
C MET A 375 -8.77 -20.31 5.08
N GLN A 376 -8.93 -21.54 4.60
CA GLN A 376 -10.21 -22.24 4.35
C GLN A 376 -11.19 -22.33 5.54
N LYS A 377 -10.83 -21.85 6.74
CA LYS A 377 -11.70 -21.87 7.92
C LYS A 377 -12.52 -20.58 8.12
N LEU A 378 -12.18 -19.48 7.44
CA LEU A 378 -12.90 -18.21 7.58
C LEU A 378 -13.93 -18.03 6.48
N GLN A 379 -15.06 -17.41 6.82
CA GLN A 379 -16.03 -16.98 5.81
C GLN A 379 -15.44 -15.90 4.87
N PRO A 380 -15.97 -15.75 3.65
CA PRO A 380 -15.57 -14.70 2.71
C PRO A 380 -15.50 -13.34 3.39
N TYR A 381 -14.40 -12.61 3.21
CA TYR A 381 -14.24 -11.29 3.79
C TYR A 381 -15.24 -10.31 3.18
N GLY A 382 -16.02 -9.66 4.03
CA GLY A 382 -17.01 -8.69 3.61
C GLY A 382 -17.47 -7.84 4.78
N ARG A 383 -18.39 -6.92 4.51
CA ARG A 383 -18.88 -5.96 5.53
C ARG A 383 -19.45 -6.66 6.77
N THR A 384 -20.11 -7.81 6.59
CA THR A 384 -20.79 -8.57 7.64
C THR A 384 -19.86 -9.55 8.37
N THR A 385 -18.78 -10.01 7.73
CA THR A 385 -17.84 -10.98 8.30
C THR A 385 -16.57 -10.32 8.83
N ARG A 386 -16.39 -9.01 8.61
CA ARG A 386 -15.21 -8.23 9.01
C ARG A 386 -14.87 -8.37 10.50
N GLU A 387 -15.87 -8.43 11.39
CA GLU A 387 -15.63 -8.61 12.83
C GLU A 387 -14.99 -9.97 13.13
N ILE A 388 -15.41 -11.04 12.45
CA ILE A 388 -14.81 -12.39 12.57
C ILE A 388 -13.35 -12.35 12.11
N TRP A 389 -13.08 -11.66 11.00
CA TRP A 389 -11.72 -11.45 10.51
C TRP A 389 -10.88 -10.61 11.47
N HIS A 390 -11.46 -9.58 12.07
CA HIS A 390 -10.81 -8.75 13.09
C HIS A 390 -10.46 -9.57 14.33
N GLU A 391 -11.36 -10.42 14.83
CA GLU A 391 -11.09 -11.35 15.93
C GLU A 391 -10.06 -12.41 15.55
N HIS A 392 -10.08 -12.91 14.31
CA HIS A 392 -9.06 -13.86 13.87
C HIS A 392 -7.68 -13.21 13.79
N ILE A 393 -7.56 -12.04 13.16
CA ILE A 393 -6.30 -11.33 13.03
C ILE A 393 -5.82 -10.86 14.40
N ILE A 394 -6.62 -10.12 15.17
CA ILE A 394 -6.20 -9.61 16.48
C ILE A 394 -6.11 -10.72 17.55
N GLY A 395 -6.97 -11.72 17.49
CA GLY A 395 -6.96 -12.86 18.41
C GLY A 395 -5.77 -13.80 18.16
N SER A 396 -5.40 -14.06 16.90
CA SER A 396 -4.19 -14.84 16.59
C SER A 396 -2.90 -14.17 17.09
N LEU A 397 -2.87 -12.82 17.14
CA LEU A 397 -1.78 -12.06 17.74
C LEU A 397 -1.68 -12.26 19.26
N SER A 398 -2.82 -12.40 19.94
CA SER A 398 -2.86 -12.64 21.39
C SER A 398 -2.14 -13.96 21.75
N SER A 399 -2.32 -14.99 20.92
CA SER A 399 -1.63 -16.28 21.03
C SER A 399 -0.16 -16.24 20.63
N GLN A 400 0.21 -15.45 19.60
CA GLN A 400 1.63 -15.27 19.22
C GLN A 400 2.42 -14.52 20.32
N HIS A 401 1.80 -13.52 20.96
CA HIS A 401 2.38 -12.81 22.11
C HIS A 401 2.48 -13.65 23.40
N ALA A 402 1.59 -14.63 23.57
CA ALA A 402 1.62 -15.53 24.74
C ALA A 402 2.70 -16.62 24.64
N GLN A 403 3.03 -17.08 23.43
CA GLN A 403 4.04 -18.13 23.20
C GLN A 403 5.44 -17.59 22.91
N GLN A 404 5.55 -16.34 22.49
CA GLN A 404 6.79 -15.57 22.48
C GLN A 404 6.48 -14.22 23.12
N PRO A 405 6.81 -13.97 24.41
CA PRO A 405 6.95 -12.59 24.84
C PRO A 405 7.94 -11.97 23.87
N LEU A 406 7.52 -10.94 23.11
CA LEU A 406 8.34 -10.24 22.14
C LEU A 406 9.74 -10.09 22.74
N SER A 407 10.66 -10.92 22.28
CA SER A 407 12.04 -10.90 22.70
C SER A 407 12.59 -9.61 22.12
N THR A 408 12.44 -8.52 22.89
CA THR A 408 12.77 -7.15 22.51
C THR A 408 12.05 -6.65 21.25
N PRO A 409 11.77 -5.34 21.12
CA PRO A 409 11.48 -4.78 19.80
C PRO A 409 12.61 -5.18 18.86
N ARG A 410 12.29 -5.68 17.67
CA ARG A 410 13.30 -5.95 16.64
C ARG A 410 13.88 -4.60 16.19
N GLY A 411 14.92 -4.15 16.89
CA GLY A 411 15.55 -2.83 16.76
C GLY A 411 14.84 -1.76 17.57
N GLY A 412 15.57 -0.94 18.32
CA GLY A 412 15.06 0.16 19.14
C GLY A 412 14.72 -0.24 20.58
N ASP A 413 15.34 0.41 21.57
CA ASP A 413 14.99 0.19 22.98
C ASP A 413 13.53 0.61 23.20
N ALA A 414 12.66 -0.31 23.63
CA ALA A 414 11.26 -0.02 23.98
C ALA A 414 11.11 1.06 25.08
N ASN A 415 12.23 1.44 25.69
CA ASN A 415 12.34 2.44 26.74
C ASN A 415 12.80 3.81 26.23
N ASP A 416 13.11 3.94 24.93
CA ASP A 416 13.44 5.21 24.30
C ASP A 416 12.26 6.16 24.48
N CYS A 417 12.53 7.29 25.14
CA CYS A 417 11.59 8.34 25.56
C CYS A 417 10.76 8.07 26.83
N LYS A 418 10.85 6.93 27.52
CA LYS A 418 10.15 6.73 28.81
C LYS A 418 10.54 7.77 29.86
N TRP A 419 11.83 8.12 29.87
CA TRP A 419 12.37 9.17 30.73
C TRP A 419 11.70 10.53 30.49
N PHE A 420 11.18 10.80 29.30
CA PHE A 420 10.47 12.03 28.97
C PHE A 420 8.97 11.90 29.25
N LEU A 421 8.37 10.79 28.84
CA LEU A 421 6.93 10.54 29.00
C LEU A 421 6.49 10.44 30.46
N ASN A 422 7.29 9.79 31.31
CA ASN A 422 6.96 9.61 32.74
C ASN A 422 6.84 10.94 33.50
N TYR A 423 7.51 12.00 33.03
CA TYR A 423 7.57 13.29 33.72
C TYR A 423 6.68 14.35 33.08
N THR A 424 6.24 14.16 31.82
CA THR A 424 5.42 15.14 31.11
C THR A 424 3.92 15.02 31.40
N GLY A 425 3.47 13.94 32.03
CA GLY A 425 2.22 13.86 32.84
C GLY A 425 0.86 14.05 32.14
N GLU A 426 0.79 14.63 30.94
CA GLU A 426 -0.48 14.82 30.22
C GLU A 426 -0.86 13.56 29.43
N GLU A 427 -1.46 12.57 30.08
CA GLU A 427 -1.97 11.40 29.37
C GLU A 427 -3.05 11.80 28.34
N ILE A 428 -2.72 11.68 27.05
CA ILE A 428 -3.69 11.86 25.98
C ILE A 428 -4.49 10.57 25.89
N LYS A 429 -5.75 10.63 26.35
CA LYS A 429 -6.60 9.46 26.51
C LYS A 429 -7.46 9.23 25.27
N VAL A 430 -7.23 8.11 24.59
CA VAL A 430 -8.01 7.68 23.41
C VAL A 430 -8.92 6.50 23.75
N ASP A 431 -9.94 6.28 22.94
CA ASP A 431 -10.81 5.10 23.08
C ASP A 431 -10.02 3.78 23.02
N ALA A 432 -10.43 2.76 23.78
CA ALA A 432 -9.72 1.49 23.89
C ALA A 432 -9.68 0.71 22.57
N ILE A 433 -10.68 0.84 21.70
CA ILE A 433 -10.66 0.26 20.35
C ILE A 433 -9.60 0.97 19.51
N ARG A 434 -9.61 2.30 19.50
CA ARG A 434 -8.62 3.10 18.75
C ARG A 434 -7.18 2.86 19.22
N PHE A 435 -6.97 2.74 20.53
CA PHE A 435 -5.66 2.38 21.08
C PHE A 435 -5.19 1.00 20.60
N ARG A 436 -6.08 -0.01 20.62
CA ARG A 436 -5.77 -1.36 20.12
C ARG A 436 -5.43 -1.35 18.63
N GLN A 437 -6.13 -0.56 17.82
CA GLN A 437 -5.82 -0.39 16.40
C GLN A 437 -4.41 0.20 16.20
N MET A 438 -4.07 1.27 16.92
CA MET A 438 -2.72 1.87 16.84
C MET A 438 -1.64 0.88 17.28
N ARG A 439 -1.88 0.15 18.37
CA ARG A 439 -0.95 -0.86 18.88
C ARG A 439 -0.74 -2.01 17.90
N PHE A 440 -1.80 -2.45 17.22
CA PHE A 440 -1.66 -3.43 16.13
C PHE A 440 -0.69 -2.91 15.05
N VAL A 441 -0.83 -1.64 14.66
CA VAL A 441 0.00 -1.01 13.63
C VAL A 441 1.47 -0.93 14.05
N SER A 442 1.78 -0.58 15.31
CA SER A 442 3.19 -0.57 15.78
C SER A 442 3.79 -1.95 15.89
N ASP A 443 3.05 -2.90 16.47
CA ASP A 443 3.63 -4.13 16.99
C ASP A 443 3.56 -5.29 15.96
N CYS A 444 2.51 -5.31 15.14
CA CYS A 444 2.08 -6.51 14.43
C CYS A 444 1.98 -6.34 12.92
N TRP A 445 1.56 -5.15 12.46
CA TRP A 445 1.27 -4.92 11.04
C TRP A 445 2.46 -5.29 10.14
N THR A 446 2.23 -6.13 9.13
CA THR A 446 3.28 -6.66 8.25
C THR A 446 4.06 -5.54 7.54
N ALA A 447 3.41 -4.39 7.31
CA ALA A 447 4.01 -3.16 6.78
C ALA A 447 4.88 -3.41 5.54
N TYR A 448 4.25 -3.61 4.39
CA TYR A 448 4.98 -3.78 3.13
C TYR A 448 5.83 -2.54 2.84
N GLN A 449 7.13 -2.72 2.55
CA GLN A 449 8.04 -1.69 2.07
C GLN A 449 8.63 -2.13 0.74
N SER A 450 8.54 -1.28 -0.28
CA SER A 450 9.16 -1.55 -1.57
C SER A 450 10.64 -1.18 -1.51
N SER A 451 11.50 -2.00 -2.11
CA SER A 451 12.92 -1.64 -2.31
C SER A 451 13.11 -0.47 -3.28
N ALA A 452 12.06 -0.05 -3.98
CA ALA A 452 12.06 1.06 -4.94
C ALA A 452 11.78 2.44 -4.30
N GLU A 453 11.68 2.53 -2.96
CA GLU A 453 11.57 3.82 -2.25
C GLU A 453 12.97 4.42 -2.06
N GLY A 454 13.53 4.99 -3.13
CA GLY A 454 14.78 5.73 -3.05
C GLY A 454 14.63 7.02 -2.23
N GLY A 455 15.67 7.40 -1.48
CA GLY A 455 15.75 8.69 -0.77
C GLY A 455 15.30 8.70 0.69
N LEU A 456 14.79 7.58 1.22
CA LEU A 456 14.45 7.46 2.64
C LEU A 456 15.65 7.02 3.48
N ILE A 457 15.72 7.51 4.73
CA ILE A 457 16.69 7.07 5.72
C ILE A 457 16.34 5.63 6.13
N THR A 458 17.28 4.70 5.98
CA THR A 458 17.12 3.27 6.31
C THR A 458 17.17 2.98 7.82
N LEU A 459 16.52 3.83 8.61
CA LEU A 459 16.37 3.72 10.05
C LEU A 459 14.89 3.61 10.39
N ARG A 460 14.56 2.76 11.37
CA ARG A 460 13.21 2.66 11.92
C ARG A 460 13.10 3.46 13.20
N LEU A 461 12.08 4.31 13.31
CA LEU A 461 11.84 5.16 14.48
C LEU A 461 11.25 4.36 15.65
N HIS A 462 10.55 3.27 15.37
CA HIS A 462 9.92 2.40 16.37
C HIS A 462 9.00 3.17 17.33
N LEU A 463 8.19 4.10 16.79
CA LEU A 463 7.09 4.66 17.56
C LEU A 463 6.12 3.54 17.96
N THR A 464 5.63 3.60 19.18
CA THR A 464 4.56 2.76 19.72
C THR A 464 3.36 3.61 20.10
N ALA A 465 2.16 3.01 20.18
CA ALA A 465 0.96 3.74 20.59
C ALA A 465 1.13 4.42 21.97
N ALA A 466 1.88 3.79 22.87
CA ALA A 466 2.16 4.30 24.22
C ALA A 466 3.04 5.55 24.24
N ASP A 467 3.77 5.84 23.15
CA ASP A 467 4.55 7.07 23.04
C ASP A 467 3.68 8.30 22.77
N LEU A 468 2.45 8.07 22.28
CA LEU A 468 1.56 9.11 21.80
C LEU A 468 0.34 9.29 22.73
N CYS A 469 -0.24 8.18 23.17
CA CYS A 469 -1.49 8.16 23.92
C CYS A 469 -1.61 6.95 24.86
N VAL A 470 -2.65 6.95 25.68
CA VAL A 470 -3.03 5.83 26.56
C VAL A 470 -4.51 5.51 26.39
N PRO A 471 -4.95 4.25 26.65
CA PRO A 471 -6.36 3.92 26.57
C PRO A 471 -7.15 4.61 27.69
N ARG A 472 -8.35 5.10 27.39
CA ARG A 472 -9.35 5.45 28.41
C ARG A 472 -9.68 4.17 29.20
N GLY A 473 -9.54 4.23 30.52
CA GLY A 473 -9.93 3.12 31.39
C GLY A 473 -11.36 2.69 31.09
N VAL A 474 -11.56 1.38 30.92
CA VAL A 474 -12.89 0.78 30.79
C VAL A 474 -13.60 1.05 32.12
N ARG A 475 -14.72 1.79 32.09
CA ARG A 475 -15.56 1.96 33.27
C ARG A 475 -16.30 0.68 33.59
#